data_AF-A0A1M6ERN7-F1
#
_entry.id   AF-A0A1M6ERN7-F1
#
_cell.length_a   1.000
_cell.length_b   1.000
_cell.length_c   1.000
_cell.angle_alpha   90.00
_cell.angle_beta   90.00
_cell.angle_gamma   90.00
#
_symmetry.space_group_name_H-M   'P 1'
#
loop_
_entity.id
_entity.type
_entity.pdbx_description
1 polymer ?
#
loop_
_entity_poly.entity_id
_entity_poly.type
_entity_poly.pdbx_seq_one_letter_code
_entity_poly.pdbx_strand_id
1 'polypeptide(L)' 'MKNPKYYYSRHMGSYKLYKDNGNGTATKINQNWDEETIRKQCYELNGWKYKPKKK' A
#
# COMPACT_ATOMS: atom_id res chain seq x y z
N MET A 1 -17.99 -5.13 -0.89
CA MET A 1 -16.55 -5.50 -0.95
C MET A 1 -15.87 -4.83 0.23
N LYS A 2 -15.19 -5.56 1.12
CA LYS A 2 -14.40 -4.92 2.20
C LYS A 2 -13.24 -4.18 1.54
N ASN A 3 -13.13 -2.88 1.80
CA ASN A 3 -11.97 -2.10 1.37
C ASN A 3 -10.68 -2.74 1.90
N PRO A 4 -9.58 -2.66 1.13
CA PRO A 4 -8.30 -3.19 1.59
C PRO A 4 -7.84 -2.46 2.85
N LYS A 5 -7.37 -3.22 3.85
CA LYS A 5 -6.89 -2.66 5.11
C LYS A 5 -5.61 -1.84 4.92
N TYR A 6 -4.82 -2.19 3.92
CA TYR A 6 -3.62 -1.46 3.54
C TYR A 6 -3.67 -1.07 2.08
N TYR A 7 -3.23 0.14 1.77
CA TYR A 7 -3.17 0.64 0.40
C TYR A 7 -1.95 1.53 0.23
N TYR A 8 -1.49 1.66 -1.01
CA TYR A 8 -0.39 2.56 -1.34
C TYR A 8 -0.85 3.61 -2.34
N SER A 9 -0.22 4.78 -2.28
CA SER A 9 -0.47 5.88 -3.20
C SER A 9 0.83 6.60 -3.56
N ARG A 10 0.89 7.15 -4.77
CA ARG A 10 2.03 7.95 -5.24
C ARG A 10 1.81 9.41 -4.87
N HIS A 11 2.81 10.04 -4.26
CA HIS A 11 2.73 11.44 -3.85
C HIS A 11 4.09 12.11 -3.93
N MET A 12 4.21 13.21 -4.69
CA MET A 12 5.47 13.94 -4.91
C MET A 12 6.63 13.03 -5.36
N GLY A 13 6.36 12.14 -6.32
CA GLY A 13 7.38 11.27 -6.90
C GLY A 13 7.69 9.99 -6.12
N SER A 14 7.38 9.91 -4.82
CA SER A 14 7.57 8.70 -4.01
C SER A 14 6.27 7.93 -3.80
N TYR A 15 6.39 6.63 -3.55
CA TYR A 15 5.27 5.82 -3.09
C TYR A 15 5.17 5.86 -1.57
N LYS A 16 3.94 5.90 -1.06
CA LYS A 16 3.62 5.92 0.37
C LYS A 16 2.63 4.82 0.69
N LEU A 17 2.80 4.17 1.84
CA LEU A 17 1.95 3.08 2.32
C LEU A 17 1.09 3.57 3.48
N TYR A 18 -0.18 3.20 3.45
CA TYR A 18 -1.19 3.61 4.41
C TYR A 18 -1.98 2.39 4.92
N LYS A 19 -2.43 2.48 6.16
CA LYS A 19 -3.43 1.59 6.76
C LYS A 19 -4.74 2.36 6.88
N ASP A 20 -5.81 1.80 6.32
CA ASP A 20 -7.17 2.29 6.56
C ASP A 20 -7.60 1.93 7.99
N ASN A 21 -8.04 2.93 8.74
CA ASN A 21 -8.53 2.75 10.10
C ASN A 21 -10.04 2.47 10.16
N GLY A 22 -10.75 2.52 9.02
CA GLY A 22 -12.18 2.21 8.92
C GLY A 22 -13.11 3.32 9.41
N ASN A 23 -12.56 4.50 9.72
CA ASN A 23 -13.29 5.68 10.20
C ASN A 23 -13.08 6.91 9.29
N GLY A 24 -12.70 6.69 8.03
CA GLY A 24 -12.36 7.76 7.09
C GLY A 24 -10.96 8.36 7.30
N THR A 25 -10.19 7.83 8.25
CA THR A 25 -8.78 8.20 8.45
C THR A 25 -7.86 7.08 8.01
N ALA A 26 -6.62 7.45 7.68
CA ALA A 26 -5.58 6.49 7.36
C ALA A 26 -4.29 6.82 8.12
N THR A 27 -3.66 5.78 8.67
CA THR A 27 -2.35 5.89 9.31
C THR A 27 -1.28 5.62 8.26
N LYS A 28 -0.36 6.57 8.11
CA LYS A 28 0.79 6.41 7.24
C LYS A 28 1.80 5.46 7.88
N ILE A 29 2.19 4.41 7.15
CA ILE A 29 3.17 3.42 7.61
C ILE A 29 4.56 3.76 7.12
N ASN A 30 4.68 4.18 5.86
CA ASN A 30 5.98 4.46 5.26
C ASN A 30 5.92 5.55 4.18
N GLN A 31 7.01 6.29 3.99
CA GLN A 31 7.05 7.49 3.15
C GLN A 31 7.93 7.42 1.89
N ASN A 32 8.91 6.51 1.75
CA ASN A 32 9.90 6.62 0.66
C ASN A 32 10.29 5.26 0.05
N TRP A 33 9.26 4.43 -0.20
CA TRP A 33 9.28 3.27 -1.08
C TRP A 33 9.59 3.61 -2.55
N ASP A 34 10.47 2.86 -3.21
CA ASP A 34 10.28 2.52 -4.62
C ASP A 34 8.95 1.76 -4.81
N GLU A 35 8.43 1.73 -6.04
CA GLU A 35 7.13 1.15 -6.34
C GLU A 35 7.05 -0.35 -5.99
N GLU A 36 8.11 -1.10 -6.24
CA GLU A 36 8.10 -2.55 -6.11
C GLU A 36 8.06 -2.97 -4.65
N THR A 37 8.91 -2.35 -3.82
CA THR A 37 8.96 -2.61 -2.38
C THR A 37 7.62 -2.28 -1.73
N ILE A 38 7.02 -1.13 -2.04
CA ILE A 38 5.71 -0.77 -1.49
C ILE A 38 4.60 -1.72 -1.95
N ARG A 39 4.61 -2.16 -3.21
CA ARG A 39 3.63 -3.12 -3.72
C ARG A 39 3.76 -4.45 -2.99
N LYS A 40 4.96 -4.99 -2.84
CA LYS A 40 5.19 -6.25 -2.10
C LYS A 40 4.65 -6.14 -0.67
N GLN A 41 5.02 -5.09 0.04
CA GLN A 41 4.58 -4.87 1.42
C GLN A 41 3.06 -4.70 1.53
N CYS A 42 2.44 -3.96 0.61
CA CYS A 42 0.98 -3.78 0.60
C CYS A 42 0.25 -5.12 0.40
N TYR A 43 0.78 -6.00 -0.45
CA TYR A 43 0.21 -7.33 -0.64
C TYR A 43 0.39 -8.20 0.59
N GLU A 44 1.59 -8.24 1.17
CA GLU A 44 1.90 -9.00 2.39
C GLU A 44 0.98 -8.59 3.56
N LEU A 45 0.83 -7.28 3.80
CA LEU A 45 0.01 -6.76 4.90
C LEU A 45 -1.49 -7.04 4.72
N ASN A 46 -1.97 -7.17 3.47
CA ASN A 46 -3.34 -7.58 3.19
C ASN A 46 -3.51 -9.11 3.10
N GLY A 47 -2.43 -9.89 3.25
CA GLY A 47 -2.46 -11.35 3.05
C GLY A 47 -2.75 -11.76 1.61
N TRP A 48 -2.44 -10.89 0.64
CA TRP A 48 -2.65 -11.15 -0.78
C TRP A 48 -1.45 -11.84 -1.40
N LYS A 49 -1.69 -12.79 -2.31
CA LYS A 49 -0.63 -13.37 -3.13
C LYS A 49 -0.04 -12.29 -4.04
N TYR A 50 1.24 -11.97 -3.86
CA TYR A 50 1.93 -10.95 -4.65
C TYR A 50 1.81 -11.24 -6.16
N LYS A 51 1.35 -10.24 -6.91
CA LYS A 51 1.29 -10.27 -8.37
C LYS A 51 2.25 -9.21 -8.91
N PRO A 52 3.41 -9.60 -9.48
CA PRO A 52 4.31 -8.65 -10.09
C PRO A 52 3.61 -7.91 -11.22
N LYS A 53 3.96 -6.64 -11.41
CA LYS A 53 3.47 -5.86 -12.54
C LYS A 53 4.01 -6.55 -13.81
N LYS A 54 3.13 -7.02 -14.70
CA LYS A 54 3.58 -7.47 -16.02
C LYS A 54 4.25 -6.28 -16.70
N LYS A 55 5.50 -6.47 -17.14
CA LYS A 55 6.24 -5.49 -17.95
C LYS A 55 5.47 -5.19 -19.24
#